data_AF-A0A0C3SET0-F1
#
_entry.id   AF-A0A0C3SET0-F1
#
_cell.length_a   1.000
_cell.length_b   1.000
_cell.length_c   1.000
_cell.angle_alpha   90.00
_cell.angle_beta   90.00
_cell.angle_gamma   90.00
#
_symmetry.space_group_name_H-M   'P 1'
#
loop_
_entity.id
_entity.type
_entity.pdbx_description
1 polymer ?
#
loop_
_entity_poly.entity_id
_entity_poly.type
_entity_poly.pdbx_seq_one_letter_code
_entity_poly.pdbx_strand_id
1 'polypeptide(L)'
;TGSQIRAVTDPVFHFYLQNYDGQPVLGPEASSGYFTIDGTIQLTDGSGLFLNADVNATTSYKSLTFDTAATTTDWQLEGDTIITSNPRELNFIACATSDANYYTLYLQYGNDQPAGATCSMQSLHLPCLC
;
A
#
# COMPACT_ATOMS: atom_id res chain seq x y z
N THR A 1 14.70 -12.22 1.49
CA THR A 1 15.10 -11.10 0.62
C THR A 1 13.83 -10.54 0.02
N GLY A 2 13.67 -9.22 0.02
CA GLY A 2 12.51 -8.53 -0.54
C GLY A 2 12.85 -7.07 -0.77
N SER A 3 11.94 -6.32 -1.36
CA SER A 3 12.07 -4.89 -1.54
C SER A 3 11.16 -4.18 -0.55
N GLN A 4 11.59 -3.02 -0.04
CA GLN A 4 10.67 -2.13 0.65
C GLN A 4 9.77 -1.46 -0.39
N ILE A 5 8.65 -0.89 0.06
CA ILE A 5 7.73 -0.09 -0.76
C ILE A 5 7.51 1.21 0.00
N ARG A 6 7.60 2.36 -0.66
CA ARG A 6 7.51 3.69 -0.02
C ARG A 6 6.68 4.68 -0.83
N ALA A 7 6.17 5.69 -0.13
CA ALA A 7 5.60 6.87 -0.76
C ALA A 7 6.69 7.90 -1.11
N VAL A 8 6.47 8.64 -2.20
CA VAL A 8 7.44 9.58 -2.79
C VAL A 8 6.92 11.01 -2.85
N THR A 9 5.79 11.30 -2.21
CA THR A 9 5.20 12.65 -2.15
C THR A 9 4.80 12.99 -0.71
N ASP A 10 4.85 14.27 -0.35
CA ASP A 10 4.32 14.77 0.92
C ASP A 10 2.81 14.46 1.06
N PRO A 11 2.29 14.31 2.29
CA PRO A 11 2.95 14.46 3.58
C PRO A 11 3.66 13.18 4.08
N VAL A 12 3.63 12.09 3.30
CA VAL A 12 4.17 10.77 3.68
C VAL A 12 5.46 10.44 2.92
N PHE A 13 6.20 11.47 2.50
CA PHE A 13 7.46 11.28 1.80
C PHE A 13 8.43 10.46 2.66
N HIS A 14 9.02 9.41 2.08
CA HIS A 14 9.86 8.44 2.80
C HIS A 14 9.15 7.67 3.93
N PHE A 15 7.83 7.56 3.90
CA PHE A 15 7.14 6.55 4.70
C PHE A 15 7.01 5.25 3.91
N TYR A 16 7.14 4.14 4.63
CA TYR A 16 7.27 2.80 4.09
C TYR A 16 6.07 1.94 4.45
N LEU A 17 5.68 1.08 3.52
CA LEU A 17 4.59 0.12 3.70
C LEU A 17 4.98 -0.90 4.76
N GLN A 18 4.08 -1.12 5.71
CA GLN A 18 4.26 -2.05 6.81
C GLN A 18 2.91 -2.60 7.27
N ASN A 19 2.99 -3.72 7.99
CA ASN A 19 1.82 -4.39 8.54
C ASN A 19 1.59 -3.94 9.99
N TYR A 20 0.41 -3.43 10.28
CA TYR A 20 -0.04 -3.11 11.63
C TYR A 20 -1.29 -3.94 11.94
N ASP A 21 -1.10 -5.10 12.58
CA ASP A 21 -2.17 -6.05 12.94
C ASP A 21 -3.11 -6.42 11.75
N GLY A 22 -2.54 -6.67 10.57
CA GLY A 22 -3.28 -7.01 9.36
C GLY A 22 -3.71 -5.78 8.53
N GLN A 23 -3.52 -4.57 9.05
CA GLN A 23 -3.79 -3.33 8.33
C GLN A 23 -2.52 -2.79 7.66
N PRO A 24 -2.55 -2.54 6.34
CA PRO A 24 -1.47 -1.85 5.64
C PRO A 24 -1.42 -0.38 6.02
N VAL A 25 -0.29 0.06 6.53
CA VAL A 25 -0.03 1.47 6.87
C VAL A 25 1.29 1.93 6.26
N LEU A 26 1.43 3.24 6.06
CA LEU A 26 2.69 3.90 5.78
C LEU A 26 3.25 4.49 7.08
N GLY A 27 4.53 4.24 7.37
CA GLY A 27 5.20 4.86 8.52
C GLY A 27 6.73 4.81 8.45
N PRO A 28 7.44 4.89 9.58
CA PRO A 28 8.90 5.04 9.59
C PRO A 28 9.64 3.85 8.95
N GLU A 29 10.78 4.14 8.32
CA GLU A 29 11.64 3.12 7.67
C GLU A 29 12.04 1.99 8.62
N ALA A 30 12.29 2.29 9.88
CA ALA A 30 12.75 1.33 10.88
C ALA A 30 11.76 0.18 11.13
N SER A 31 10.47 0.39 10.83
CA SER A 31 9.40 -0.60 10.95
C SER A 31 8.89 -1.11 9.60
N SER A 32 9.55 -0.72 8.49
CA SER A 32 9.18 -1.10 7.13
C SER A 32 9.07 -2.60 6.96
N GLY A 33 8.04 -3.02 6.21
CA GLY A 33 7.98 -4.35 5.63
C GLY A 33 8.98 -4.52 4.49
N TYR A 34 9.30 -5.79 4.21
CA TYR A 34 10.00 -6.21 2.99
C TYR A 34 9.09 -7.18 2.24
N PHE A 35 9.05 -7.03 0.92
CA PHE A 35 8.05 -7.68 0.09
C PHE A 35 8.67 -8.42 -1.10
N THR A 36 8.14 -9.60 -1.39
CA THR A 36 8.27 -10.26 -2.70
C THR A 36 7.14 -9.78 -3.59
N ILE A 37 7.46 -9.39 -4.83
CA ILE A 37 6.49 -8.83 -5.78
C ILE A 37 6.54 -9.67 -7.07
N ASP A 38 5.50 -10.47 -7.30
CA ASP A 38 5.37 -11.36 -8.47
C ASP A 38 3.89 -11.75 -8.67
N GLY A 39 3.09 -10.87 -9.28
CA GLY A 39 1.63 -10.98 -9.35
C GLY A 39 0.92 -10.73 -8.02
N THR A 40 1.57 -11.05 -6.91
CA THR A 40 1.15 -10.73 -5.54
C THR A 40 2.20 -9.85 -4.86
N ILE A 41 1.85 -9.21 -3.75
CA ILE A 41 2.79 -8.53 -2.87
C ILE A 41 2.76 -9.27 -1.52
N GLN A 42 3.84 -9.99 -1.19
CA GLN A 42 3.90 -10.86 -0.02
C GLN A 42 4.99 -10.40 0.96
N LEU A 43 4.67 -10.33 2.26
CA LEU A 43 5.63 -10.07 3.33
C LEU A 43 6.68 -11.17 3.44
N THR A 44 7.95 -10.76 3.61
CA THR A 44 9.10 -11.67 3.74
C THR A 44 9.60 -11.81 5.19
N ASP A 45 8.81 -11.40 6.18
CA ASP A 45 9.13 -11.43 7.61
C ASP A 45 8.84 -12.80 8.29
N GLY A 46 8.40 -13.78 7.49
CA GLY A 46 8.01 -15.12 7.96
C GLY A 46 6.50 -15.28 8.20
N SER A 47 5.72 -14.19 8.21
CA SER A 47 4.26 -14.26 8.27
C SER A 47 3.63 -14.76 6.97
N GLY A 48 4.27 -14.44 5.84
CA GLY A 48 3.81 -14.82 4.50
C GLY A 48 2.48 -14.15 4.10
N LEU A 49 2.08 -13.06 4.77
CA LEU A 49 0.83 -12.36 4.46
C LEU A 49 0.92 -11.64 3.11
N PHE A 50 -0.20 -11.58 2.41
CA PHE A 50 -0.37 -10.96 1.11
C PHE A 50 -1.14 -9.65 1.25
N LEU A 51 -0.66 -8.61 0.56
CA LEU A 51 -1.41 -7.37 0.40
C LEU A 51 -2.56 -7.60 -0.57
N ASN A 52 -3.78 -7.38 -0.10
CA ASN A 52 -4.99 -7.53 -0.89
C ASN A 52 -5.77 -6.22 -0.92
N ALA A 53 -6.50 -5.99 -2.01
CA ALA A 53 -7.46 -4.90 -2.15
C ALA A 53 -8.88 -5.45 -2.19
N ASP A 54 -9.80 -4.84 -1.43
CA ASP A 54 -11.23 -5.12 -1.54
C ASP A 54 -11.82 -4.44 -2.79
N VAL A 55 -11.54 -5.01 -3.95
CA VAL A 55 -11.98 -4.49 -5.25
C VAL A 55 -13.51 -4.51 -5.42
N ASN A 56 -14.23 -5.25 -4.58
CA ASN A 56 -15.69 -5.36 -4.62
C ASN A 56 -16.39 -4.26 -3.82
N ALA A 57 -15.65 -3.46 -3.04
CA ALA A 57 -16.21 -2.30 -2.34
C ALA A 57 -16.87 -1.32 -3.34
N THR A 58 -18.00 -0.73 -2.95
CA THR A 58 -18.72 0.24 -3.80
C THR A 58 -18.06 1.62 -3.82
N THR A 59 -17.31 1.96 -2.78
CA THR A 59 -16.51 3.19 -2.69
C THR A 59 -15.35 3.13 -3.68
N SER A 60 -14.94 4.26 -4.22
CA SER A 60 -13.78 4.31 -5.12
C SER A 60 -12.44 4.11 -4.39
N TYR A 61 -12.36 4.37 -3.08
CA TYR A 61 -11.27 3.87 -2.25
C TYR A 61 -11.52 2.41 -1.86
N LYS A 62 -10.51 1.57 -2.10
CA LYS A 62 -10.51 0.14 -1.75
C LYS A 62 -9.64 -0.07 -0.53
N SER A 63 -10.23 -0.65 0.51
CA SER A 63 -9.50 -1.05 1.69
C SER A 63 -8.43 -2.06 1.31
N LEU A 64 -7.25 -1.90 1.90
CA LEU A 64 -6.16 -2.85 1.78
C LEU A 64 -6.07 -3.70 3.07
N THR A 65 -5.69 -4.97 2.94
CA THR A 65 -5.46 -5.89 4.05
C THR A 65 -4.19 -6.72 3.85
N PHE A 66 -3.60 -7.18 4.94
CA PHE A 66 -2.59 -8.24 4.92
C PHE A 66 -3.22 -9.55 5.43
N ASP A 67 -3.45 -10.48 4.52
CA ASP A 67 -4.09 -11.77 4.82
C ASP A 67 -3.25 -12.97 4.40
N THR A 68 -3.54 -14.14 4.94
CA THR A 68 -2.81 -15.39 4.61
C THR A 68 -3.10 -15.92 3.20
N ALA A 69 -4.17 -15.46 2.56
CA ALA A 69 -4.54 -15.82 1.19
C ALA A 69 -4.38 -14.61 0.26
N ALA A 70 -3.76 -14.82 -0.90
CA ALA A 70 -3.73 -13.82 -1.96
C ALA A 70 -5.08 -13.80 -2.70
N THR A 71 -5.83 -12.71 -2.55
CA THR A 71 -7.06 -12.44 -3.30
C THR A 71 -6.83 -11.42 -4.42
N THR A 72 -5.82 -10.56 -4.28
CA THR A 72 -5.32 -9.70 -5.36
C THR A 72 -4.07 -10.33 -5.96
N THR A 73 -4.15 -10.71 -7.23
CA THR A 73 -3.13 -11.51 -7.94
C THR A 73 -2.64 -10.85 -9.21
N ASP A 74 -2.96 -9.57 -9.38
CA ASP A 74 -2.61 -8.75 -10.52
C ASP A 74 -1.76 -7.53 -10.14
N TRP A 75 -1.11 -7.58 -8.96
CA TRP A 75 -0.10 -6.60 -8.55
C TRP A 75 1.12 -6.68 -9.46
N GLN A 76 1.60 -5.53 -9.90
CA GLN A 76 2.71 -5.42 -10.84
C GLN A 76 3.56 -4.18 -10.56
N LEU A 77 4.67 -4.11 -11.28
CA LEU A 77 5.54 -2.94 -11.33
C LEU A 77 5.46 -2.31 -12.72
N GLU A 78 5.21 -1.00 -12.76
CA GLU A 78 5.44 -0.17 -13.94
C GLU A 78 6.70 0.66 -13.68
N GLY A 79 7.85 0.17 -14.15
CA GLY A 79 9.14 0.67 -13.69
C GLY A 79 9.38 0.28 -12.23
N ASP A 80 9.42 1.27 -11.34
CA ASP A 80 9.49 1.08 -9.88
C ASP A 80 8.15 1.28 -9.17
N THR A 81 7.11 1.68 -9.91
CA THR A 81 5.81 2.08 -9.35
C THR A 81 4.93 0.85 -9.14
N ILE A 82 4.31 0.75 -7.97
CA ILE A 82 3.35 -0.30 -7.63
C ILE A 82 2.01 -0.01 -8.30
N ILE A 83 1.50 -0.99 -9.04
CA ILE A 83 0.21 -0.89 -9.72
C ILE A 83 -0.61 -2.19 -9.57
N THR A 84 -1.92 -2.13 -9.70
CA THR A 84 -2.72 -3.27 -10.21
C THR A 84 -2.76 -3.22 -11.72
N SER A 85 -3.02 -4.35 -12.39
CA SER A 85 -3.05 -4.42 -13.86
C SER A 85 -4.45 -4.63 -14.43
N ASN A 86 -5.41 -5.13 -13.64
CA ASN A 86 -6.78 -5.35 -14.09
C ASN A 86 -7.85 -5.00 -13.02
N PRO A 87 -8.43 -3.79 -13.10
CA PRO A 87 -8.04 -2.70 -14.00
C PRO A 87 -6.71 -2.08 -13.55
N ARG A 88 -6.05 -1.38 -14.47
CA ARG A 88 -4.80 -0.69 -14.17
C ARG A 88 -5.05 0.46 -13.21
N GLU A 89 -4.51 0.37 -12.00
CA GLU A 89 -4.58 1.43 -10.99
C GLU A 89 -3.21 1.62 -10.32
N LEU A 90 -2.80 2.87 -10.15
CA LEU A 90 -1.53 3.26 -9.51
C LEU A 90 -1.72 4.31 -8.41
N ASN A 91 -2.94 4.79 -8.27
CA ASN A 91 -3.29 5.82 -7.33
C ASN A 91 -3.63 5.18 -6.00
N PHE A 92 -3.04 5.70 -4.95
CA PHE A 92 -3.35 5.37 -3.57
C PHE A 92 -3.82 6.64 -2.86
N ILE A 93 -4.50 6.46 -1.74
CA ILE A 93 -4.66 7.54 -0.76
C ILE A 93 -4.05 7.11 0.57
N ALA A 94 -3.28 8.01 1.17
CA ALA A 94 -2.74 7.88 2.51
C ALA A 94 -3.53 8.80 3.44
N CYS A 95 -4.24 8.21 4.40
CA CYS A 95 -5.13 8.88 5.33
C CYS A 95 -4.49 9.00 6.71
N ALA A 96 -4.45 10.22 7.25
CA ALA A 96 -3.87 10.48 8.56
C ALA A 96 -4.59 9.67 9.65
N THR A 97 -3.81 9.06 10.55
CA THR A 97 -4.33 8.43 11.76
C THR A 97 -4.23 9.41 12.95
N SER A 98 -4.56 8.95 14.15
CA SER A 98 -4.29 9.73 15.37
C SER A 98 -2.80 9.88 15.67
N ASP A 99 -1.94 9.03 15.09
CA ASP A 99 -0.49 9.17 15.15
C ASP A 99 0.02 9.75 13.82
N ALA A 100 0.66 10.92 13.89
CA ALA A 100 1.19 11.61 12.71
C ALA A 100 2.32 10.84 11.98
N ASN A 101 2.86 9.79 12.60
CA ASN A 101 3.87 8.94 11.97
C ASN A 101 3.27 7.77 11.18
N TYR A 102 1.95 7.59 11.22
CA TYR A 102 1.27 6.47 10.57
C TYR A 102 0.07 6.93 9.77
N TYR A 103 -0.03 6.44 8.54
CA TYR A 103 -1.12 6.71 7.63
C TYR A 103 -1.73 5.41 7.14
N THR A 104 -3.06 5.27 7.24
CA THR A 104 -3.75 4.14 6.64
C THR A 104 -3.74 4.28 5.12
N LEU A 105 -3.46 3.17 4.43
CA LEU A 105 -3.34 3.15 2.98
C LEU A 105 -4.56 2.50 2.31
N TYR A 106 -5.02 3.10 1.21
CA TYR A 106 -6.08 2.56 0.36
C TYR A 106 -5.67 2.65 -1.11
N LEU A 107 -6.15 1.72 -1.95
CA LEU A 107 -6.04 1.82 -3.41
C LEU A 107 -7.22 2.65 -3.95
N GLN A 108 -6.98 3.55 -4.89
CA GLN A 108 -7.94 4.59 -5.27
C GLN A 108 -8.32 4.54 -6.75
N TYR A 109 -9.59 4.24 -7.04
CA TYR A 109 -10.14 4.15 -8.40
C TYR A 109 -10.87 5.43 -8.85
N GLY A 110 -10.97 6.42 -7.97
CA GLY A 110 -11.81 7.61 -8.17
C GLY A 110 -11.42 8.73 -7.20
N ASN A 111 -12.40 9.33 -6.54
CA ASN A 111 -12.18 10.52 -5.71
C ASN A 111 -12.88 10.46 -4.33
N ASP A 112 -13.52 9.34 -3.98
CA ASP A 112 -14.07 9.16 -2.63
C ASP A 112 -12.93 9.07 -1.61
N GLN A 113 -13.23 9.43 -0.37
CA GLN A 113 -12.33 9.27 0.76
C GLN A 113 -13.11 8.74 1.98
N PRO A 114 -12.46 8.02 2.91
CA PRO A 114 -13.08 7.60 4.16
C PRO A 114 -13.66 8.81 4.93
N ALA A 115 -14.88 8.67 5.43
CA ALA A 115 -15.56 9.77 6.12
C ALA A 115 -14.80 10.20 7.38
N GLY A 116 -14.55 11.51 7.51
CA GLY A 116 -13.82 12.08 8.66
C GLY A 116 -12.30 11.89 8.61
N ALA A 117 -11.76 11.25 7.56
CA ALA A 117 -10.32 11.13 7.37
C ALA A 117 -9.77 12.32 6.56
N THR A 118 -8.52 12.70 6.86
CA THR A 118 -7.76 13.63 6.02
C THR A 118 -6.78 12.81 5.20
N CYS A 119 -7.00 12.73 3.89
CA CYS A 119 -6.21 11.89 3.00
C CYS A 119 -5.48 12.70 1.93
N SER A 120 -4.36 12.17 1.47
CA SER A 120 -3.56 12.71 0.37
C SER A 120 -3.39 11.66 -0.72
N MET A 121 -3.41 12.08 -1.99
CA MET A 121 -3.11 11.21 -3.12
C MET A 121 -1.64 10.80 -3.10
N GLN A 122 -1.37 9.53 -3.33
CA GLN A 122 -0.03 8.96 -3.30
C GLN A 122 0.18 8.00 -4.47
N SER A 123 1.44 7.86 -4.87
CA SER A 123 1.95 6.71 -5.61
C SER A 123 2.97 5.98 -4.74
N LEU A 124 3.06 4.67 -4.90
CA LEU A 124 3.98 3.84 -4.15
C LEU A 124 5.06 3.28 -5.07
N HIS A 125 6.30 3.27 -4.58
CA HIS A 125 7.46 2.92 -5.37
C HIS A 125 8.39 2.01 -4.59
N LEU A 126 9.18 1.22 -5.32
CA LEU A 126 10.39 0.65 -4.74
C LEU A 126 11.38 1.78 -4.41
N PRO A 127 12.20 1.66 -3.36
CA PRO A 127 13.31 2.58 -3.16
C PRO A 127 14.20 2.54 -4.40
N CYS A 128 14.36 3.68 -5.07
CA CYS A 128 15.40 3.81 -6.08
C CYS A 128 16.74 3.46 -5.44
N LEU A 129 17.53 2.60 -6.09
CA LEU A 129 18.95 2.47 -5.79
C LEU A 129 19.59 3.80 -6.14
N CYS A 130 19.88 4.62 -5.12
CA CYS A 130 20.65 5.85 -5.27
C CYS A 130 22.04 5.56 -5.84
#